data_AF-A0A661WMR3-F1
#
_entry.id   AF-A0A661WMR3-F1
#
_cell.length_a   1.000
_cell.length_b   1.000
_cell.length_c   1.000
_cell.angle_alpha   90.00
_cell.angle_beta   90.00
_cell.angle_gamma   90.00
#
_symmetry.space_group_name_H-M   'P 1'
#
loop_
_entity.id
_entity.type
_entity.pdbx_description
1 polymer ?
#
loop_
_entity_poly.entity_id
_entity_poly.type
_entity_poly.pdbx_seq_one_letter_code
_entity_poly.pdbx_strand_id
1 'polypeptide(L)'
;MNYDYKNKIVELATTSRLSNAQIANRLGCSKRTVRRHAGAYDDRLQKIFGITQEQLEREPVKILIFDIETAPMEVFVWQLKQHGWISPESVIKDWSILTWSAKWLFDDQMMSARVNAEDAYNRKDDTIIQPLWELLDQAHMIIAHNGARFDVRRMNARFAQNGMTPPLPYRIIDTLKVARQQFDFSSYKLDYINKLFGLDAKTHPGYGVWKTAVNGTSEADVSLQQMRDYCDNDVKILEELYVKIRPWIKGHPNMGLYLDVDGKVCTNCGSLDLKWGGKYYTPAGRYLAFRCNGCGATGRSRTTDIDTEERKRICLGVT
;
A
#
# COMPACT_ATOMS: atom_id res chain seq x y z
N MET A 1 21.29 -19.54 -5.67
CA MET A 1 22.74 -19.28 -5.66
C MET A 1 23.11 -18.42 -4.44
N ASN A 2 23.73 -19.09 -3.46
CA ASN A 2 24.47 -18.67 -2.26
C ASN A 2 24.02 -17.50 -1.39
N TYR A 3 23.30 -17.87 -0.31
CA TYR A 3 23.10 -17.12 0.95
C TYR A 3 24.42 -16.63 1.58
N ASP A 4 25.52 -17.36 1.37
CA ASP A 4 26.89 -17.04 1.86
C ASP A 4 27.50 -15.77 1.20
N TYR A 5 26.99 -15.37 0.04
CA TYR A 5 27.54 -14.26 -0.73
C TYR A 5 27.12 -12.88 -0.17
N LYS A 6 25.93 -12.80 0.44
CA LYS A 6 25.41 -11.59 1.07
C LYS A 6 26.23 -11.23 2.32
N ASN A 7 26.47 -12.21 3.20
CA ASN A 7 27.15 -12.00 4.47
C ASN A 7 28.62 -11.59 4.28
N LYS A 8 29.32 -12.17 3.30
CA LYS A 8 30.69 -11.77 2.94
C LYS A 8 30.78 -10.35 2.36
N ILE A 9 29.77 -9.90 1.61
CA ILE A 9 29.71 -8.51 1.12
C ILE A 9 29.53 -7.55 2.30
N VAL A 10 28.63 -7.86 3.23
CA VAL A 10 28.37 -7.03 4.41
C VAL A 10 29.60 -6.97 5.31
N GLU A 11 30.22 -8.11 5.61
CA GLU A 11 31.43 -8.19 6.43
C GLU A 11 32.59 -7.37 5.83
N LEU A 12 32.87 -7.53 4.53
CA LEU A 12 33.93 -6.75 3.87
C LEU A 12 33.59 -5.26 3.79
N ALA A 13 32.32 -4.89 3.65
CA ALA A 13 31.90 -3.49 3.62
C ALA A 13 31.98 -2.81 4.99
N THR A 14 31.82 -3.55 6.09
CA THR A 14 31.83 -2.99 7.46
C THR A 14 33.20 -3.06 8.14
N THR A 15 34.01 -4.09 7.86
CA THR A 15 35.27 -4.35 8.59
C THR A 15 36.53 -3.96 7.84
N SER A 16 36.47 -3.84 6.50
CA SER A 16 37.64 -3.55 5.68
C SER A 16 37.61 -2.13 5.13
N ARG A 17 38.78 -1.46 5.00
CA ARG A 17 38.88 -0.15 4.32
C ARG A 17 38.79 -0.25 2.79
N LEU A 18 38.11 -1.28 2.26
CA LEU A 18 38.02 -1.53 0.83
C LEU A 18 36.84 -0.78 0.21
N SER A 19 37.06 -0.18 -0.97
CA SER A 19 35.98 0.41 -1.76
C SER A 19 35.06 -0.66 -2.36
N ASN A 20 33.82 -0.27 -2.69
CA ASN A 20 32.85 -1.15 -3.37
C ASN A 20 33.38 -1.78 -4.66
N ALA A 21 34.34 -1.15 -5.34
CA ALA A 21 35.02 -1.69 -6.51
C ALA A 21 36.00 -2.82 -6.16
N GLN A 22 36.73 -2.67 -5.06
CA GLN A 22 37.68 -3.67 -4.57
C GLN A 22 36.96 -4.89 -4.01
N ILE A 23 35.84 -4.70 -3.30
CA ILE A 23 34.98 -5.78 -2.80
C ILE A 23 34.37 -6.57 -3.97
N ALA A 24 33.90 -5.87 -5.01
CA ALA A 24 33.35 -6.48 -6.22
C ALA A 24 34.37 -7.40 -6.92
N ASN A 25 35.60 -6.91 -7.11
CA ASN A 25 36.69 -7.69 -7.70
C ASN A 25 37.12 -8.87 -6.82
N ARG A 26 37.19 -8.67 -5.49
CA ARG A 26 37.62 -9.71 -4.54
C ARG A 26 36.65 -10.88 -4.46
N LEU A 27 35.37 -10.61 -4.59
CA LEU A 27 34.33 -11.64 -4.55
C LEU A 27 33.99 -12.20 -5.93
N GLY A 28 34.29 -11.47 -7.02
CA GLY A 28 33.91 -11.88 -8.38
C GLY A 28 32.46 -11.51 -8.72
N CYS A 29 31.94 -10.39 -8.20
CA CYS A 29 30.59 -9.90 -8.49
C CYS A 29 30.57 -8.48 -9.05
N SER A 30 29.40 -8.05 -9.54
CA SER A 30 29.22 -6.69 -10.05
C SER A 30 29.20 -5.64 -8.93
N LYS A 31 29.69 -4.42 -9.21
CA LYS A 31 29.58 -3.27 -8.28
C LYS A 31 28.13 -2.98 -7.86
N ARG A 32 27.15 -3.27 -8.74
CA ARG A 32 25.71 -3.16 -8.44
C ARG A 32 25.28 -4.17 -7.36
N THR A 33 25.82 -5.38 -7.40
CA THR A 33 25.57 -6.42 -6.38
C THR A 33 26.16 -6.04 -5.04
N VAL A 34 27.37 -5.45 -5.02
CA VAL A 34 27.96 -4.90 -3.80
C VAL A 34 27.10 -3.77 -3.25
N ARG A 35 26.70 -2.78 -4.07
CA ARG A 35 25.80 -1.69 -3.63
C ARG A 35 24.44 -2.19 -3.11
N ARG A 36 23.90 -3.24 -3.73
CA ARG A 36 22.63 -3.88 -3.33
C ARG A 36 22.70 -4.52 -1.95
N HIS A 37 23.85 -5.05 -1.53
CA HIS A 37 23.96 -5.78 -0.26
C HIS A 37 24.74 -5.02 0.82
N ALA A 38 25.64 -4.11 0.43
CA ALA A 38 26.38 -3.23 1.32
C ALA A 38 25.56 -1.99 1.78
N GLY A 39 24.37 -1.74 1.23
CA GLY A 39 23.63 -0.49 1.49
C GLY A 39 22.10 -0.58 1.42
N ALA A 40 21.49 -1.70 1.80
CA ALA A 40 20.06 -1.94 1.58
C ALA A 40 19.13 -1.98 2.81
N TYR A 41 19.60 -1.66 4.02
CA TYR A 41 18.63 -1.51 5.13
C TYR A 41 19.00 -0.38 6.09
N ASP A 42 20.29 -0.23 6.39
CA ASP A 42 20.75 0.68 7.46
C ASP A 42 21.10 2.09 6.92
N ASP A 43 22.02 2.17 5.95
CA ASP A 43 22.59 3.44 5.47
C ASP A 43 21.59 4.41 4.82
N ARG A 44 20.52 3.91 4.20
CA ARG A 44 19.55 4.76 3.49
C ARG A 44 18.59 5.44 4.47
N LEU A 45 18.29 4.80 5.60
CA LEU A 45 17.47 5.37 6.67
C LEU A 45 18.28 6.34 7.53
N GLN A 46 19.54 6.00 7.88
CA GLN A 46 20.42 6.90 8.62
C GLN A 46 20.69 8.20 7.86
N LYS A 47 20.96 8.12 6.56
CA LYS A 47 21.37 9.29 5.75
C LYS A 47 20.21 10.20 5.32
N ILE A 48 18.99 9.68 5.28
CA ILE A 48 17.78 10.45 4.91
C ILE A 48 17.01 10.92 6.16
N PHE A 49 17.06 10.15 7.26
CA PHE A 49 16.22 10.38 8.43
C PHE A 49 16.97 10.50 9.77
N GLY A 50 18.28 10.28 9.85
CA GLY A 50 19.06 10.46 11.08
C GLY A 50 18.74 9.48 12.21
N ILE A 51 18.44 8.22 11.87
CA ILE A 51 17.98 7.17 12.78
C ILE A 51 19.19 6.39 13.38
N THR A 52 19.14 5.96 14.64
CA THR A 52 20.20 5.22 15.36
C THR A 52 20.02 3.69 15.32
N GLN A 53 21.06 2.92 15.68
CA GLN A 53 21.03 1.44 15.70
C GLN A 53 19.95 0.86 16.63
N GLU A 54 19.72 1.51 17.77
CA GLU A 54 18.70 1.11 18.75
C GLU A 54 17.26 1.32 18.23
N GLN A 55 17.07 2.27 17.30
CA GLN A 55 15.79 2.50 16.61
C GLN A 55 15.52 1.47 15.51
N LEU A 56 16.55 0.74 15.05
CA LEU A 56 16.43 -0.35 14.06
C LEU A 56 16.07 -1.69 14.70
N GLU A 57 16.19 -1.82 16.03
CA GLU A 57 15.88 -3.03 16.79
C GLU A 57 14.38 -3.18 17.14
N ARG A 58 13.56 -2.15 16.93
CA ARG A 58 12.09 -2.21 17.14
C ARG A 58 11.36 -2.60 15.86
N GLU A 59 10.27 -3.36 15.97
CA GLU A 59 9.52 -3.83 14.78
C GLU A 59 9.12 -2.65 13.88
N PRO A 60 9.49 -2.67 12.58
CA PRO A 60 9.20 -1.57 11.68
C PRO A 60 7.70 -1.43 11.44
N VAL A 61 7.25 -0.21 11.18
CA VAL A 61 5.84 0.07 10.83
C VAL A 61 5.48 -0.68 9.56
N LYS A 62 4.72 -1.78 9.72
CA LYS A 62 4.20 -2.57 8.61
C LYS A 62 3.04 -1.87 7.90
N ILE A 63 3.30 -1.35 6.70
CA ILE A 63 2.31 -0.74 5.81
C ILE A 63 2.20 -1.62 4.57
N LEU A 64 1.04 -2.26 4.38
CA LEU A 64 0.80 -3.15 3.25
C LEU A 64 0.15 -2.38 2.10
N ILE A 65 0.67 -2.50 0.89
CA ILE A 65 -0.01 -2.10 -0.34
C ILE A 65 -0.50 -3.38 -1.00
N PHE A 66 -1.77 -3.43 -1.38
CA PHE A 66 -2.32 -4.62 -1.99
C PHE A 66 -3.45 -4.30 -2.96
N ASP A 67 -3.78 -5.30 -3.76
CA ASP A 67 -4.91 -5.33 -4.69
C ASP A 67 -5.44 -6.79 -4.77
N ILE A 68 -6.72 -6.96 -5.12
CA ILE A 68 -7.32 -8.28 -5.36
C ILE A 68 -8.06 -8.29 -6.69
N GLU A 69 -8.11 -9.47 -7.31
CA GLU A 69 -8.96 -9.72 -8.46
C GLU A 69 -10.02 -10.77 -8.12
N THR A 70 -11.26 -10.49 -8.50
CA THR A 70 -12.41 -11.36 -8.21
C THR A 70 -13.04 -11.95 -9.45
N ALA A 71 -13.55 -13.18 -9.33
CA ALA A 71 -14.34 -13.80 -10.38
C ALA A 71 -15.64 -13.01 -10.64
N PRO A 72 -16.06 -12.83 -11.89
CA PRO A 72 -17.40 -12.35 -12.18
C PRO A 72 -18.44 -13.38 -11.71
N MET A 73 -19.60 -12.88 -11.28
CA MET A 73 -20.76 -13.74 -11.00
C MET A 73 -21.28 -14.33 -12.31
N GLU A 74 -21.67 -15.61 -12.27
CA GLU A 74 -22.39 -16.28 -13.34
C GLU A 74 -23.88 -16.20 -13.03
N VAL A 75 -24.65 -15.59 -13.93
CA VAL A 75 -26.09 -15.36 -13.76
C VAL A 75 -26.87 -15.82 -14.99
N PHE A 76 -28.02 -16.44 -14.79
CA PHE A 76 -28.97 -16.70 -15.88
C PHE A 76 -29.94 -15.54 -16.02
N VAL A 77 -30.01 -14.98 -17.23
CA VAL A 77 -30.90 -13.88 -17.58
C VAL A 77 -31.54 -14.11 -18.95
N TRP A 78 -32.80 -13.73 -19.12
CA TRP A 78 -33.55 -13.96 -20.36
C TRP A 78 -33.26 -12.96 -21.49
N GLN A 79 -32.90 -11.71 -21.15
CA GLN A 79 -32.60 -10.65 -22.10
C GLN A 79 -31.36 -9.87 -21.64
N LEU A 80 -30.73 -9.03 -22.48
CA LEU A 80 -29.57 -8.21 -22.05
C LEU A 80 -29.95 -6.76 -21.75
N LYS A 81 -30.86 -6.19 -22.55
CA LYS A 81 -31.42 -4.85 -22.36
C LYS A 81 -32.79 -5.00 -21.71
N GLN A 82 -32.98 -4.41 -20.52
CA GLN A 82 -34.23 -4.29 -19.72
C GLN A 82 -34.23 -4.94 -18.33
N HIS A 83 -33.08 -5.30 -17.76
CA HIS A 83 -33.08 -5.69 -16.34
C HIS A 83 -33.01 -4.46 -15.41
N GLY A 84 -33.91 -4.44 -14.43
CA GLY A 84 -33.69 -3.76 -13.15
C GLY A 84 -32.78 -4.59 -12.26
N TRP A 85 -33.11 -4.69 -10.97
CA TRP A 85 -32.43 -5.58 -10.01
C TRP A 85 -32.46 -7.04 -10.48
N ILE A 86 -31.31 -7.73 -10.51
CA ILE A 86 -31.21 -9.17 -10.77
C ILE A 86 -31.41 -9.91 -9.45
N SER A 87 -32.37 -10.83 -9.40
CA SER A 87 -32.63 -11.63 -8.19
C SER A 87 -31.41 -12.50 -7.81
N PRO A 88 -31.07 -12.62 -6.52
CA PRO A 88 -30.04 -13.57 -6.07
C PRO A 88 -30.28 -15.02 -6.50
N GLU A 89 -31.54 -15.42 -6.73
CA GLU A 89 -31.90 -16.76 -7.22
C GLU A 89 -31.41 -17.03 -8.65
N SER A 90 -31.10 -15.99 -9.42
CA SER A 90 -30.55 -16.11 -10.77
C SER A 90 -29.05 -16.39 -10.79
N VAL A 91 -28.39 -16.39 -9.62
CA VAL A 91 -26.96 -16.65 -9.49
C VAL A 91 -26.68 -18.15 -9.56
N ILE A 92 -25.85 -18.54 -10.52
CA ILE A 92 -25.38 -19.92 -10.70
C ILE A 92 -24.11 -20.13 -9.88
N LYS A 93 -23.16 -19.20 -10.02
CA LYS A 93 -21.91 -19.15 -9.26
C LYS A 93 -21.68 -17.72 -8.82
N ASP A 94 -21.46 -17.56 -7.53
CA ASP A 94 -21.13 -16.26 -6.96
C ASP A 94 -19.68 -15.86 -7.31
N TRP A 95 -19.27 -14.66 -6.91
CA TRP A 95 -17.88 -14.23 -6.99
C TRP A 95 -17.00 -15.00 -5.98
N SER A 96 -15.71 -15.11 -6.28
CA SER A 96 -14.64 -15.54 -5.36
C SER A 96 -13.40 -14.70 -5.62
N ILE A 97 -12.40 -14.75 -4.74
CA ILE A 97 -11.08 -14.14 -5.02
C ILE A 97 -10.31 -15.10 -5.93
N LEU A 98 -9.76 -14.58 -7.04
CA LEU A 98 -8.97 -15.36 -8.00
C LEU A 98 -7.47 -15.18 -7.76
N THR A 99 -7.06 -13.96 -7.43
CA THR A 99 -5.67 -13.65 -7.10
C THR A 99 -5.62 -12.42 -6.20
N TRP A 100 -4.54 -12.30 -5.46
CA TRP A 100 -4.16 -11.06 -4.78
C TRP A 100 -2.67 -10.83 -4.96
N SER A 101 -2.30 -9.56 -4.90
CA SER A 101 -0.92 -9.12 -4.91
C SER A 101 -0.72 -8.11 -3.78
N ALA A 102 0.43 -8.15 -3.15
CA ALA A 102 0.74 -7.32 -2.01
C ALA A 102 2.25 -7.11 -1.87
N LYS A 103 2.63 -5.96 -1.32
CA LYS A 103 4.00 -5.69 -0.89
C LYS A 103 4.00 -4.80 0.35
N TRP A 104 5.06 -4.91 1.14
CA TRP A 104 5.33 -3.88 2.13
C TRP A 104 5.77 -2.60 1.41
N LEU A 105 5.27 -1.45 1.87
CA LEU A 105 5.61 -0.14 1.30
C LEU A 105 7.14 0.04 1.26
N PHE A 106 7.67 0.38 0.08
CA PHE A 106 9.09 0.53 -0.25
C PHE A 106 9.93 -0.75 -0.30
N ASP A 107 9.34 -1.93 -0.09
CA ASP A 107 10.02 -3.21 -0.34
C ASP A 107 10.04 -3.50 -1.85
N ASP A 108 11.06 -4.18 -2.36
CA ASP A 108 11.08 -4.64 -3.77
C ASP A 108 10.33 -5.97 -3.94
N GLN A 109 10.13 -6.72 -2.85
CA GLN A 109 9.51 -8.04 -2.89
C GLN A 109 7.99 -7.94 -3.06
N MET A 110 7.50 -8.44 -4.20
CA MET A 110 6.08 -8.70 -4.41
C MET A 110 5.71 -10.07 -3.82
N MET A 111 4.62 -10.10 -3.06
CA MET A 111 3.96 -11.30 -2.59
C MET A 111 2.64 -11.43 -3.36
N SER A 112 2.36 -12.61 -3.90
CA SER A 112 1.09 -12.84 -4.59
C SER A 112 0.72 -14.32 -4.57
N ALA A 113 -0.57 -14.59 -4.55
CA ALA A 113 -1.11 -15.93 -4.70
C ALA A 113 -2.34 -15.90 -5.60
N ARG A 114 -2.51 -16.97 -6.38
CA ARG A 114 -3.64 -17.19 -7.28
C ARG A 114 -4.19 -18.59 -7.09
N VAL A 115 -5.48 -18.76 -7.33
CA VAL A 115 -6.09 -20.09 -7.42
C VAL A 115 -5.61 -20.82 -8.68
N ASN A 116 -5.78 -22.14 -8.70
CA ASN A 116 -5.63 -22.94 -9.93
C ASN A 116 -6.95 -22.91 -10.74
N ALA A 117 -6.93 -23.47 -11.95
CA ALA A 117 -8.09 -23.50 -12.84
C ALA A 117 -9.32 -24.21 -12.25
N GLU A 118 -9.11 -25.31 -11.51
CA GLU A 118 -10.20 -26.09 -10.89
C GLU A 118 -10.88 -25.28 -9.78
N ASP A 119 -10.10 -24.65 -8.91
CA ASP A 119 -10.58 -23.82 -7.82
C ASP A 119 -11.29 -22.56 -8.35
N ALA A 120 -10.74 -21.92 -9.38
CA ALA A 120 -11.39 -20.79 -10.06
C ALA A 120 -12.76 -21.17 -10.63
N TYR A 121 -12.83 -22.31 -11.33
CA TYR A 121 -14.08 -22.83 -11.88
C TYR A 121 -15.10 -23.13 -10.76
N ASN A 122 -14.65 -23.69 -9.64
CA ASN A 122 -15.50 -24.08 -8.51
C ASN A 122 -15.76 -22.95 -7.50
N ARG A 123 -15.23 -21.74 -7.70
CA ARG A 123 -15.32 -20.60 -6.77
C ARG A 123 -14.74 -20.89 -5.38
N LYS A 124 -13.68 -21.70 -5.35
CA LYS A 124 -12.89 -21.97 -4.16
C LYS A 124 -11.66 -21.06 -4.14
N ASP A 125 -11.40 -20.44 -3.01
CA ASP A 125 -10.26 -19.54 -2.82
C ASP A 125 -9.56 -19.76 -1.47
N ASP A 126 -9.98 -20.77 -0.71
CA ASP A 126 -9.44 -21.15 0.60
C ASP A 126 -7.91 -21.31 0.57
N THR A 127 -7.36 -21.81 -0.54
CA THR A 127 -5.92 -21.99 -0.76
C THR A 127 -5.12 -20.69 -0.77
N ILE A 128 -5.75 -19.55 -1.07
CA ILE A 128 -5.08 -18.24 -1.16
C ILE A 128 -5.56 -17.23 -0.11
N ILE A 129 -6.67 -17.50 0.57
CA ILE A 129 -7.25 -16.58 1.54
C ILE A 129 -6.46 -16.54 2.85
N GLN A 130 -5.95 -17.68 3.32
CA GLN A 130 -5.18 -17.76 4.58
C GLN A 130 -3.91 -16.87 4.55
N PRO A 131 -3.04 -16.93 3.54
CA PRO A 131 -1.85 -16.07 3.51
C PRO A 131 -2.19 -14.57 3.37
N LEU A 132 -3.28 -14.22 2.67
CA LEU A 132 -3.74 -12.83 2.57
C LEU A 132 -4.18 -12.31 3.95
N TRP A 133 -4.92 -13.12 4.70
CA TRP A 133 -5.30 -12.80 6.07
C TRP A 133 -4.08 -12.56 6.97
N GLU A 134 -3.07 -13.43 6.90
CA GLU A 134 -1.84 -13.32 7.69
C GLU A 134 -1.06 -12.03 7.42
N LEU A 135 -1.09 -11.54 6.17
CA LEU A 135 -0.50 -10.26 5.81
C LEU A 135 -1.27 -9.08 6.42
N LEU A 136 -2.60 -9.13 6.36
CA LEU A 136 -3.45 -8.08 6.94
C LEU A 136 -3.37 -8.05 8.47
N ASP A 137 -3.27 -9.21 9.11
CA ASP A 137 -3.17 -9.35 10.57
C ASP A 137 -1.90 -8.71 11.13
N GLN A 138 -0.83 -8.67 10.32
CA GLN A 138 0.43 -8.02 10.67
C GLN A 138 0.47 -6.52 10.30
N ALA A 139 -0.48 -6.03 9.50
CA ALA A 139 -0.42 -4.68 8.99
C ALA A 139 -0.95 -3.67 10.03
N HIS A 140 -0.20 -2.59 10.24
CA HIS A 140 -0.72 -1.43 10.98
C HIS A 140 -1.59 -0.56 10.08
N MET A 141 -1.24 -0.53 8.79
CA MET A 141 -1.93 0.24 7.77
C MET A 141 -1.97 -0.54 6.46
N ILE A 142 -3.04 -0.33 5.71
CA ILE A 142 -3.19 -0.84 4.35
C ILE A 142 -3.42 0.30 3.37
N ILE A 143 -2.86 0.18 2.17
CA ILE A 143 -3.04 1.09 1.04
C ILE A 143 -3.69 0.30 -0.09
N ALA A 144 -4.80 0.82 -0.58
CA ALA A 144 -5.58 0.23 -1.67
C ALA A 144 -6.24 1.33 -2.50
N HIS A 145 -6.66 1.02 -3.72
CA HIS A 145 -7.45 1.93 -4.54
C HIS A 145 -8.90 1.45 -4.57
N ASN A 146 -9.83 2.16 -3.91
CA ASN A 146 -11.21 1.70 -3.64
C ASN A 146 -11.33 0.56 -2.60
N GLY A 147 -10.24 0.27 -1.87
CA GLY A 147 -10.16 -0.82 -0.90
C GLY A 147 -11.23 -0.80 0.18
N ALA A 148 -11.62 0.37 0.67
CA ALA A 148 -12.58 0.46 1.78
C ALA A 148 -14.00 0.02 1.38
N ARG A 149 -14.34 0.17 0.10
CA ARG A 149 -15.68 -0.16 -0.43
C ARG A 149 -15.71 -1.49 -1.16
N PHE A 150 -14.59 -1.95 -1.70
CA PHE A 150 -14.50 -3.18 -2.48
C PHE A 150 -13.67 -4.22 -1.74
N ASP A 151 -12.35 -4.11 -1.78
CA ASP A 151 -11.41 -5.16 -1.40
C ASP A 151 -11.62 -5.65 0.03
N VAL A 152 -11.60 -4.73 1.02
CA VAL A 152 -11.74 -5.09 2.44
C VAL A 152 -13.07 -5.78 2.73
N ARG A 153 -14.15 -5.37 2.05
CA ARG A 153 -15.47 -5.99 2.25
C ARG A 153 -15.53 -7.38 1.62
N ARG A 154 -14.93 -7.55 0.44
CA ARG A 154 -14.81 -8.85 -0.24
C ARG A 154 -13.98 -9.81 0.60
N MET A 155 -12.79 -9.39 1.03
CA MET A 155 -11.91 -10.18 1.88
C MET A 155 -12.60 -10.58 3.18
N ASN A 156 -13.23 -9.65 3.91
CA ASN A 156 -13.94 -9.97 5.15
C ASN A 156 -15.06 -11.00 4.94
N ALA A 157 -15.80 -10.92 3.83
CA ALA A 157 -16.80 -11.92 3.49
C ALA A 157 -16.17 -13.30 3.26
N ARG A 158 -15.04 -13.38 2.54
CA ARG A 158 -14.31 -14.64 2.34
C ARG A 158 -13.69 -15.17 3.63
N PHE A 159 -13.12 -14.32 4.48
CA PHE A 159 -12.62 -14.71 5.80
C PHE A 159 -13.72 -15.34 6.66
N ALA A 160 -14.89 -14.68 6.75
CA ALA A 160 -16.02 -15.20 7.49
C ALA A 160 -16.56 -16.52 6.91
N GLN A 161 -16.65 -16.63 5.59
CA GLN A 161 -17.07 -17.87 4.91
C GLN A 161 -16.10 -19.04 5.13
N ASN A 162 -14.83 -18.76 5.34
CA ASN A 162 -13.80 -19.76 5.65
C ASN A 162 -13.61 -19.98 7.17
N GLY A 163 -14.51 -19.45 8.03
CA GLY A 163 -14.45 -19.65 9.48
C GLY A 163 -13.31 -18.90 10.17
N MET A 164 -12.72 -17.91 9.51
CA MET A 164 -11.62 -17.10 10.05
C MET A 164 -12.15 -15.93 10.88
N THR A 165 -11.38 -15.51 11.88
CA THR A 165 -11.64 -14.27 12.63
C THR A 165 -11.25 -13.05 11.81
N PRO A 166 -11.75 -11.84 12.13
CA PRO A 166 -11.17 -10.63 11.54
C PRO A 166 -9.68 -10.52 11.87
N PRO A 167 -8.85 -9.99 10.95
CA PRO A 167 -7.46 -9.64 11.27
C PRO A 167 -7.41 -8.54 12.33
N LEU A 168 -6.25 -8.35 12.95
CA LEU A 168 -6.00 -7.26 13.88
C LEU A 168 -6.33 -5.88 13.26
N PRO A 169 -6.75 -4.90 14.09
CA PRO A 169 -7.17 -3.59 13.58
C PRO A 169 -6.06 -2.84 12.84
N TYR A 170 -6.35 -2.43 11.60
CA TYR A 170 -5.47 -1.59 10.79
C TYR A 170 -6.16 -0.30 10.32
N ARG A 171 -5.35 0.68 9.88
CA ARG A 171 -5.84 1.90 9.23
C ARG A 171 -5.87 1.74 7.71
N ILE A 172 -6.93 2.22 7.06
CA ILE A 172 -7.08 2.15 5.60
C ILE A 172 -6.73 3.50 4.98
N ILE A 173 -5.79 3.49 4.04
CA ILE A 173 -5.45 4.60 3.16
C ILE A 173 -6.01 4.27 1.76
N ASP A 174 -7.21 4.78 1.48
CA ASP A 174 -7.89 4.55 0.20
C ASP A 174 -7.58 5.70 -0.79
N THR A 175 -6.75 5.42 -1.80
CA THR A 175 -6.30 6.46 -2.75
C THR A 175 -7.42 6.98 -3.63
N LEU A 176 -8.47 6.18 -3.91
CA LEU A 176 -9.65 6.64 -4.65
C LEU A 176 -10.45 7.66 -3.82
N LYS A 177 -10.65 7.36 -2.53
CA LYS A 177 -11.31 8.29 -1.61
C LYS A 177 -10.54 9.59 -1.49
N VAL A 178 -9.21 9.51 -1.33
CA VAL A 178 -8.34 10.69 -1.31
C VAL A 178 -8.47 11.47 -2.61
N ALA A 179 -8.39 10.78 -3.76
CA ALA A 179 -8.46 11.42 -5.07
C ALA A 179 -9.74 12.26 -5.21
N ARG A 180 -10.90 11.69 -4.86
CA ARG A 180 -12.20 12.36 -4.90
C ARG A 180 -12.36 13.50 -3.90
N GLN A 181 -11.64 13.46 -2.77
CA GLN A 181 -11.76 14.47 -1.72
C GLN A 181 -10.83 15.66 -1.92
N GLN A 182 -9.69 15.46 -2.59
CA GLN A 182 -8.63 16.47 -2.69
C GLN A 182 -8.44 17.00 -4.11
N PHE A 183 -8.96 16.31 -5.12
CA PHE A 183 -8.75 16.66 -6.53
C PHE A 183 -10.05 16.56 -7.31
N ASP A 184 -10.12 17.31 -8.41
CA ASP A 184 -11.21 17.28 -9.37
C ASP A 184 -10.71 16.71 -10.71
N PHE A 185 -10.50 15.38 -10.75
CA PHE A 185 -10.06 14.69 -11.96
C PHE A 185 -11.26 14.26 -12.80
N SER A 186 -11.13 14.27 -14.14
CA SER A 186 -12.18 13.83 -15.05
C SER A 186 -12.51 12.33 -14.93
N SER A 187 -11.59 11.52 -14.41
CA SER A 187 -11.81 10.13 -14.04
C SER A 187 -10.94 9.81 -12.83
N TYR A 188 -11.44 8.92 -11.97
CA TYR A 188 -10.74 8.51 -10.77
C TYR A 188 -10.19 7.08 -10.83
N LYS A 189 -10.19 6.45 -12.01
CA LYS A 189 -9.52 5.16 -12.21
C LYS A 189 -8.02 5.31 -11.98
N LEU A 190 -7.40 4.39 -11.24
CA LEU A 190 -5.96 4.36 -10.95
C LEU A 190 -5.10 4.66 -12.20
N ASP A 191 -5.34 3.96 -13.31
CA ASP A 191 -4.63 4.16 -14.58
C ASP A 191 -4.70 5.60 -15.10
N TYR A 192 -5.89 6.20 -15.03
CA TYR A 192 -6.12 7.56 -15.53
C TYR A 192 -5.36 8.58 -14.68
N ILE A 193 -5.41 8.44 -13.35
CA ILE A 193 -4.71 9.33 -12.44
C ILE A 193 -3.19 9.21 -12.62
N ASN A 194 -2.67 8.00 -12.79
CA ASN A 194 -1.23 7.79 -13.02
C ASN A 194 -0.76 8.45 -14.31
N LYS A 195 -1.51 8.30 -15.41
CA LYS A 195 -1.22 8.98 -16.68
C LYS A 195 -1.18 10.50 -16.54
N LEU A 196 -2.10 11.09 -15.77
CA LEU A 196 -2.10 12.53 -15.49
C LEU A 196 -0.83 13.00 -14.76
N PHE A 197 -0.29 12.16 -13.86
CA PHE A 197 0.94 12.47 -13.13
C PHE A 197 2.22 12.05 -13.85
N GLY A 198 2.13 11.45 -15.05
CA GLY A 198 3.28 10.90 -15.77
C GLY A 198 3.92 9.70 -15.08
N LEU A 199 3.14 8.94 -14.32
CA LEU A 199 3.55 7.70 -13.64
C LEU A 199 3.29 6.48 -14.52
N ASP A 200 3.82 5.34 -14.10
CA ASP A 200 3.57 4.08 -14.78
C ASP A 200 2.07 3.73 -14.80
N ALA A 201 1.62 3.21 -15.94
CA ALA A 201 0.23 3.00 -16.27
C ALA A 201 -0.14 1.51 -16.28
N LYS A 202 -1.44 1.23 -16.26
CA LYS A 202 -1.95 -0.15 -16.32
C LYS A 202 -1.76 -0.76 -17.71
N THR A 203 -1.36 -2.02 -17.74
CA THR A 203 -1.56 -2.90 -18.90
C THR A 203 -2.95 -3.55 -18.78
N HIS A 204 -3.94 -3.12 -19.57
CA HIS A 204 -5.30 -3.66 -19.40
C HIS A 204 -5.44 -5.03 -20.09
N PRO A 205 -5.71 -6.13 -19.36
CA PRO A 205 -6.11 -7.37 -19.99
C PRO A 205 -7.57 -7.22 -20.43
N GLY A 206 -7.93 -7.57 -21.65
CA GLY A 206 -9.33 -7.51 -22.08
C GLY A 206 -10.22 -8.36 -21.16
N TYR A 207 -11.51 -8.00 -21.01
CA TYR A 207 -12.46 -8.75 -20.15
C TYR A 207 -12.55 -10.25 -20.49
N GLY A 208 -12.13 -10.66 -21.70
CA GLY A 208 -11.98 -12.06 -22.08
C GLY A 208 -11.11 -12.87 -21.12
N VAL A 209 -10.08 -12.27 -20.50
CA VAL A 209 -9.18 -12.94 -19.55
C VAL A 209 -9.95 -13.46 -18.33
N TRP A 210 -10.86 -12.67 -17.76
CA TRP A 210 -11.68 -13.10 -16.62
C TRP A 210 -12.62 -14.24 -16.98
N LYS A 211 -13.20 -14.21 -18.18
CA LYS A 211 -14.08 -15.30 -18.65
C LYS A 211 -13.29 -16.60 -18.82
N THR A 212 -12.10 -16.54 -19.41
CA THR A 212 -11.25 -17.72 -19.58
C THR A 212 -10.72 -18.21 -18.24
N ALA A 213 -10.38 -17.34 -17.30
CA ALA A 213 -9.89 -17.73 -15.99
C ALA A 213 -10.87 -18.61 -15.19
N VAL A 214 -12.17 -18.50 -15.46
CA VAL A 214 -13.22 -19.21 -14.70
C VAL A 214 -13.97 -20.29 -15.49
N ASN A 215 -13.60 -20.54 -16.75
CA ASN A 215 -14.34 -21.44 -17.64
C ASN A 215 -14.01 -22.94 -17.45
N GLY A 216 -12.97 -23.26 -16.67
CA GLY A 216 -12.52 -24.64 -16.42
C GLY A 216 -11.77 -25.30 -17.59
N THR A 217 -11.27 -24.52 -18.55
CA THR A 217 -10.49 -25.05 -19.69
C THR A 217 -8.99 -25.07 -19.39
N SER A 218 -8.21 -25.72 -20.25
CA SER A 218 -6.75 -25.75 -20.16
C SER A 218 -6.10 -24.36 -20.26
N GLU A 219 -6.77 -23.37 -20.87
CA GLU A 219 -6.29 -21.99 -20.96
C GLU A 219 -6.57 -21.16 -19.70
N ALA A 220 -7.35 -21.68 -18.75
CA ALA A 220 -7.73 -20.97 -17.53
C ALA A 220 -6.51 -20.60 -16.68
N ASP A 221 -5.55 -21.52 -16.52
CA ASP A 221 -4.33 -21.26 -15.76
C ASP A 221 -3.45 -20.16 -16.37
N VAL A 222 -3.39 -20.08 -17.69
CA VAL A 222 -2.68 -19.00 -18.38
C VAL A 222 -3.35 -17.66 -18.10
N SER A 223 -4.69 -17.63 -18.12
CA SER A 223 -5.46 -16.41 -17.83
C SER A 223 -5.34 -16.00 -16.37
N LEU A 224 -5.36 -16.96 -15.44
CA LEU A 224 -5.13 -16.72 -14.01
C LEU A 224 -3.72 -16.16 -13.75
N GLN A 225 -2.71 -16.64 -14.49
CA GLN A 225 -1.37 -16.06 -14.43
C GLN A 225 -1.34 -14.62 -14.96
N GLN A 226 -2.02 -14.33 -16.07
CA GLN A 226 -2.14 -12.96 -16.59
C GLN A 226 -2.85 -12.03 -15.59
N MET A 227 -3.88 -12.51 -14.89
CA MET A 227 -4.56 -11.75 -13.84
C MET A 227 -3.63 -11.46 -12.66
N ARG A 228 -2.81 -12.42 -12.25
CA ARG A 228 -1.79 -12.20 -11.21
C ARG A 228 -0.77 -11.14 -11.65
N ASP A 229 -0.26 -11.23 -12.87
CA ASP A 229 0.72 -10.27 -13.39
C ASP A 229 0.12 -8.84 -13.46
N TYR A 230 -1.17 -8.75 -13.80
CA TYR A 230 -1.93 -7.51 -13.75
C TYR A 230 -2.08 -6.95 -12.33
N CYS A 231 -2.47 -7.80 -11.39
CA CYS A 231 -2.61 -7.43 -9.98
C CYS A 231 -1.25 -6.97 -9.38
N ASP A 232 -0.15 -7.66 -9.71
CA ASP A 232 1.21 -7.26 -9.35
C ASP A 232 1.57 -5.87 -9.91
N ASN A 233 1.16 -5.56 -11.15
CA ASN A 233 1.35 -4.23 -11.74
C ASN A 233 0.52 -3.16 -11.02
N ASP A 234 -0.74 -3.46 -10.71
CA ASP A 234 -1.63 -2.54 -10.00
C ASP A 234 -1.09 -2.13 -8.63
N VAL A 235 -0.53 -3.08 -7.86
CA VAL A 235 0.12 -2.78 -6.59
C VAL A 235 1.33 -1.86 -6.77
N LYS A 236 2.16 -2.10 -7.80
CA LYS A 236 3.34 -1.26 -8.08
C LYS A 236 2.95 0.17 -8.42
N ILE A 237 2.04 0.35 -9.36
CA ILE A 237 1.64 1.69 -9.80
C ILE A 237 0.78 2.41 -8.74
N LEU A 238 0.12 1.66 -7.86
CA LEU A 238 -0.59 2.19 -6.69
C LEU A 238 0.39 2.75 -5.66
N GLU A 239 1.54 2.10 -5.45
CA GLU A 239 2.60 2.63 -4.59
C GLU A 239 3.09 3.99 -5.09
N GLU A 240 3.38 4.09 -6.39
CA GLU A 240 3.82 5.36 -7.00
C GLU A 240 2.77 6.46 -6.81
N LEU A 241 1.50 6.13 -7.08
CA LEU A 241 0.40 7.07 -6.87
C LEU A 241 0.33 7.51 -5.41
N TYR A 242 0.35 6.56 -4.48
CA TYR A 242 0.29 6.84 -3.05
C TYR A 242 1.43 7.78 -2.66
N VAL A 243 2.67 7.50 -3.04
CA VAL A 243 3.82 8.37 -2.72
C VAL A 243 3.62 9.78 -3.27
N LYS A 244 3.10 9.89 -4.51
CA LYS A 244 2.83 11.16 -5.18
C LYS A 244 1.75 11.99 -4.47
N ILE A 245 0.65 11.37 -4.04
CA ILE A 245 -0.51 12.08 -3.46
C ILE A 245 -0.51 12.12 -1.93
N ARG A 246 0.34 11.33 -1.26
CA ARG A 246 0.49 11.26 0.20
C ARG A 246 0.56 12.63 0.90
N PRO A 247 1.22 13.66 0.34
CA PRO A 247 1.28 15.00 0.95
C PRO A 247 -0.08 15.70 1.05
N TRP A 248 -1.03 15.29 0.21
CA TRP A 248 -2.37 15.85 0.11
C TRP A 248 -3.40 15.10 0.97
N ILE A 249 -3.02 13.96 1.57
CA ILE A 249 -3.93 13.13 2.37
C ILE A 249 -4.26 13.84 3.68
N LYS A 250 -5.46 14.44 3.73
CA LYS A 250 -6.04 14.97 4.98
C LYS A 250 -6.43 13.81 5.89
N GLY A 251 -5.94 13.83 7.13
CA GLY A 251 -6.22 12.76 8.09
C GLY A 251 -5.45 11.46 7.82
N HIS A 252 -4.26 11.55 7.20
CA HIS A 252 -3.34 10.42 7.11
C HIS A 252 -3.09 9.82 8.51
N PRO A 253 -3.04 8.48 8.66
CA PRO A 253 -2.63 7.87 9.92
C PRO A 253 -1.33 8.48 10.43
N ASN A 254 -1.30 8.93 11.68
CA ASN A 254 -0.14 9.65 12.20
C ASN A 254 1.05 8.70 12.37
N MET A 255 2.04 8.79 11.48
CA MET A 255 3.25 7.97 11.53
C MET A 255 4.00 8.08 12.87
N GLY A 256 3.92 9.23 13.55
CA GLY A 256 4.55 9.42 14.87
C GLY A 256 3.92 8.62 16.01
N LEU A 257 2.80 7.90 15.77
CA LEU A 257 2.26 6.93 16.74
C LEU A 257 2.89 5.55 16.61
N TYR A 258 3.55 5.28 15.49
CA TYR A 258 4.11 3.96 15.15
C TYR A 258 5.65 3.99 15.09
N LEU A 259 6.23 5.18 14.98
CA LEU A 259 7.68 5.39 14.92
C LEU A 259 8.22 5.68 16.31
N ASP A 260 9.26 4.95 16.66
CA ASP A 260 9.99 5.11 17.91
C ASP A 260 11.19 6.02 17.72
N VAL A 261 10.92 7.33 17.63
CA VAL A 261 11.96 8.31 17.38
C VAL A 261 11.87 9.49 18.34
N ASP A 262 13.03 9.93 18.80
CA ASP A 262 13.15 11.12 19.63
C ASP A 262 12.99 12.37 18.77
N GLY A 263 11.75 12.87 18.69
CA GLY A 263 11.47 14.12 17.99
C GLY A 263 10.06 14.25 17.45
N LYS A 264 9.83 15.38 16.76
CA LYS A 264 8.59 15.62 16.02
C LYS A 264 8.77 15.14 14.59
N VAL A 265 7.93 14.21 14.17
CA VAL A 265 7.93 13.68 12.80
C VAL A 265 6.76 14.20 11.98
N CYS A 266 6.91 14.14 10.66
CA CYS A 266 5.81 14.31 9.72
C CYS A 266 4.78 13.20 9.93
N THR A 267 3.52 13.58 10.13
CA THR A 267 2.40 12.64 10.30
C THR A 267 2.19 11.73 9.09
N ASN A 268 2.63 12.13 7.90
CA ASN A 268 2.35 11.42 6.66
C ASN A 268 3.49 10.48 6.24
N CYS A 269 4.75 10.88 6.44
CA CYS A 269 5.91 10.08 5.99
C CYS A 269 6.89 9.69 7.08
N GLY A 270 6.72 10.18 8.32
CA GLY A 270 7.65 9.89 9.41
C GLY A 270 8.96 10.68 9.41
N SER A 271 9.19 11.58 8.44
CA SER A 271 10.43 12.36 8.38
C SER A 271 10.56 13.33 9.55
N LEU A 272 11.77 13.41 10.13
CA LEU A 272 12.17 14.41 11.13
C LEU A 272 12.48 15.78 10.50
N ASP A 273 12.69 15.84 9.18
CA ASP A 273 13.04 17.07 8.48
C ASP A 273 11.80 17.94 8.23
N LEU A 274 11.47 18.72 9.26
CA LEU A 274 10.33 19.61 9.32
C LEU A 274 10.77 21.08 9.27
N LYS A 275 10.35 21.78 8.22
CA LYS A 275 10.47 23.24 8.15
C LYS A 275 9.30 23.88 8.90
N TRP A 276 9.53 24.20 10.17
CA TRP A 276 8.57 24.92 10.99
C TRP A 276 8.46 26.38 10.57
N GLY A 277 7.24 26.89 10.50
CA GLY A 277 6.96 28.26 10.10
C GLY A 277 5.50 28.47 9.71
N GLY A 278 4.99 29.67 9.97
CA GLY A 278 3.58 30.00 9.76
C GLY A 278 2.67 29.50 10.89
N LYS A 279 1.37 29.75 10.73
CA LYS A 279 0.34 29.47 11.74
C LYS A 279 -0.82 28.72 11.10
N TYR A 280 -1.29 27.69 11.77
CA TYR A 280 -2.52 26.98 11.43
C TYR A 280 -3.62 27.38 12.40
N TYR A 281 -4.80 27.69 11.89
CA TYR A 281 -5.94 28.13 12.68
C TYR A 281 -7.07 27.12 12.62
N THR A 282 -7.70 26.94 13.77
CA THR A 282 -9.01 26.31 13.96
C THR A 282 -9.95 27.38 14.52
N PRO A 283 -11.28 27.17 14.56
CA PRO A 283 -12.19 28.15 15.14
C PRO A 283 -11.79 28.64 16.54
N ALA A 284 -11.19 27.75 17.35
CA ALA A 284 -10.84 28.01 18.75
C ALA A 284 -9.33 28.01 19.06
N GLY A 285 -8.45 28.00 18.05
CA GLY A 285 -7.03 27.72 18.33
C GLY A 285 -6.07 28.05 17.20
N ARG A 286 -4.83 28.33 17.58
CA ARG A 286 -3.69 28.64 16.71
C ARG A 286 -2.55 27.72 17.07
N TYR A 287 -1.87 27.22 16.05
CA TYR A 287 -0.85 26.19 16.18
C TYR A 287 0.31 26.55 15.27
N LEU A 288 1.53 26.21 15.68
CA LEU A 288 2.69 26.36 14.82
C LEU A 288 2.57 25.39 13.64
N ALA A 289 2.64 25.89 12.42
CA ALA A 289 2.58 25.07 11.23
C ALA A 289 3.97 24.60 10.80
N PHE A 290 4.02 23.55 9.99
CA PHE A 290 5.23 23.10 9.31
C PHE A 290 4.95 22.62 7.89
N ARG A 291 6.00 22.60 7.07
CA ARG A 291 6.08 21.82 5.84
C ARG A 291 7.19 20.79 5.96
N CYS A 292 6.89 19.53 5.66
CA CYS A 292 7.87 18.46 5.63
C CYS A 292 8.74 18.60 4.37
N ASN A 293 10.06 18.57 4.51
CA ASN A 293 10.98 18.60 3.37
C ASN A 293 11.08 17.22 2.68
N GLY A 294 10.80 16.13 3.39
CA GLY A 294 10.86 14.77 2.82
C GLY A 294 9.70 14.41 1.90
N CYS A 295 8.46 14.80 2.22
CA CYS A 295 7.30 14.52 1.36
C CYS A 295 6.55 15.77 0.89
N GLY A 296 6.77 16.95 1.47
CA GLY A 296 6.03 18.17 1.12
C GLY A 296 4.70 18.33 1.86
N ALA A 297 4.28 17.35 2.69
CA ALA A 297 3.06 17.47 3.49
C ALA A 297 3.14 18.66 4.43
N THR A 298 2.00 19.32 4.63
CA THR A 298 1.87 20.35 5.66
C THR A 298 1.21 19.77 6.90
N GLY A 299 1.60 20.29 8.06
CA GLY A 299 1.04 19.87 9.34
C GLY A 299 1.17 20.97 10.38
N ARG A 300 0.86 20.63 11.63
CA ARG A 300 0.93 21.57 12.75
C ARG A 300 1.37 20.90 14.05
N SER A 301 1.76 21.71 15.03
CA SER A 301 1.98 21.25 16.41
C SER A 301 0.71 20.67 17.02
N ARG A 302 0.89 19.69 17.91
CA ARG A 302 -0.21 19.12 18.71
C ARG A 302 -0.77 20.16 19.68
N THR A 303 0.12 20.87 20.36
CA THR A 303 -0.19 21.91 21.33
C THR A 303 -0.35 23.26 20.64
N THR A 304 -1.29 24.06 21.14
CA THR A 304 -1.52 25.42 20.66
C THR A 304 -0.36 26.34 21.04
N ASP A 305 -0.12 27.36 20.21
CA ASP A 305 0.81 28.46 20.48
C ASP A 305 0.10 29.71 21.05
N ILE A 306 -1.17 29.56 21.45
CA ILE A 306 -1.96 30.61 22.12
C ILE A 306 -1.74 30.52 23.62
N ASP A 307 -1.36 31.65 24.22
CA ASP A 307 -1.23 31.80 25.66
C ASP A 307 -2.59 31.92 26.37
N THR A 308 -2.58 31.89 27.70
CA THR A 308 -3.79 31.89 28.51
C THR A 308 -4.63 33.16 28.33
N GLU A 309 -4.01 34.32 28.11
CA GLU A 309 -4.72 35.59 27.98
C GLU A 309 -5.31 35.78 26.58
N GLU A 310 -4.57 35.38 25.54
CA GLU A 310 -5.09 35.33 24.18
C GLU A 310 -6.30 34.38 24.09
N ARG A 311 -6.29 33.23 24.77
CA ARG A 311 -7.42 32.29 24.77
C ARG A 311 -8.71 32.91 25.32
N LYS A 312 -8.63 33.75 26.35
CA LYS A 312 -9.81 34.41 26.95
C LYS A 312 -10.51 35.36 25.97
N ARG A 313 -9.82 35.81 24.91
CA ARG A 313 -10.35 36.74 23.89
C ARG A 313 -11.01 36.02 22.71
N ILE A 314 -10.95 34.70 22.65
CA ILE A 314 -11.49 33.91 21.54
C ILE A 314 -12.96 33.58 21.82
N CYS A 315 -13.83 34.02 20.92
CA CYS A 315 -15.25 33.67 20.92
C CYS A 315 -15.56 32.73 19.74
N LEU A 316 -16.57 31.85 19.89
CA LEU A 316 -17.01 30.92 18.85
C LEU A 316 -18.44 31.24 18.42
N GLY A 317 -18.68 31.25 17.11
CA GLY A 317 -20.03 31.23 16.56
C GLY A 317 -20.68 29.86 16.77
N VAL A 318 -21.99 29.84 16.98
CA VAL A 318 -22.79 28.61 17.24
C VAL A 318 -23.59 28.17 16.00
N THR A 319 -23.34 28.80 14.84
CA THR A 319 -24.11 28.60 13.59
C THR A 319 -23.46 27.60 12.66
#